data_AF-A0A653EDM5-F1
#
_entry.id   AF-A0A653EDM5-F1
#
_cell.length_a   1.000
_cell.length_b   1.000
_cell.length_c   1.000
_cell.angle_alpha   90.00
_cell.angle_beta   90.00
_cell.angle_gamma   90.00
#
_symmetry.space_group_name_H-M   'P 1'
#
loop_
_entity.id
_entity.type
_entity.pdbx_description
1 polymer ?
#
loop_
_entity_poly.entity_id
_entity_poly.type
_entity_poly.pdbx_seq_one_letter_code
_entity_poly.pdbx_strand_id
1 'polypeptide(L)'
;MLLAYIDEVGETGAFVSRGHNRYNTSPAFGYAGFIVPATKARTFGGIFTERKREIFSKEIAAAEHPGRWERKGSEIFRPNTLEGYDNQVRVFNGLVHRLRRECGGRLFYYANEKPLGTPKQTQLDTNERETSAMREALNRIARHADAQDANVLVMIDQINEKLVLNASRRCTATFSGARPTTLR
;
A
#
# COMPACT_ATOMS: atom_id res chain seq x y z
N MET A 1 -4.84 -13.53 14.60
CA MET A 1 -3.92 -13.31 13.46
C MET A 1 -4.47 -12.20 12.58
N LEU A 2 -3.59 -11.29 12.15
CA LEU A 2 -3.86 -10.16 11.26
C LEU A 2 -3.30 -10.45 9.86
N LEU A 3 -3.93 -9.88 8.85
CA LEU A 3 -3.45 -9.79 7.48
C LEU A 3 -3.16 -8.33 7.16
N ALA A 4 -1.94 -8.04 6.75
CA ALA A 4 -1.54 -6.72 6.27
C ALA A 4 -1.31 -6.79 4.76
N TYR A 5 -1.99 -5.96 4.00
CA TYR A 5 -1.71 -5.75 2.58
C TYR A 5 -0.92 -4.46 2.43
N ILE A 6 0.19 -4.50 1.70
CA ILE A 6 1.07 -3.36 1.43
C ILE A 6 1.17 -3.16 -0.08
N ASP A 7 1.10 -1.90 -0.49
CA ASP A 7 1.35 -1.43 -1.85
C ASP A 7 2.29 -0.22 -1.84
N GLU A 8 2.96 0.00 -2.96
CA GLU A 8 3.89 1.10 -3.18
C GLU A 8 3.15 2.43 -3.41
N VAL A 9 3.69 3.51 -2.85
CA VAL A 9 3.19 4.86 -3.03
C VAL A 9 4.27 5.72 -3.69
N GLY A 10 4.08 5.99 -4.98
CA GLY A 10 4.99 6.77 -5.80
C GLY A 10 6.24 5.99 -6.19
N GLU A 11 6.95 6.47 -7.21
CA GLU A 11 8.15 5.78 -7.72
C GLU A 11 9.39 6.07 -6.86
N THR A 12 10.40 5.21 -6.89
CA THR A 12 11.62 5.34 -6.06
C THR A 12 12.62 6.37 -6.58
N GLY A 13 12.47 6.80 -7.83
CA GLY A 13 13.36 7.71 -8.54
C GLY A 13 13.48 9.13 -7.96
N ALA A 14 14.39 9.91 -8.54
CA ALA A 14 14.61 11.31 -8.18
C ALA A 14 13.42 12.22 -8.54
N PHE A 15 13.32 13.36 -7.86
CA PHE A 15 12.31 14.37 -8.11
C PHE A 15 12.97 15.75 -8.16
N VAL A 16 12.71 16.51 -9.22
CA VAL A 16 13.20 17.89 -9.39
C VAL A 16 12.04 18.86 -9.32
N SER A 17 11.05 18.69 -10.21
CA SER A 17 9.83 19.48 -10.23
C SER A 17 8.79 18.80 -11.13
N ARG A 18 7.50 19.13 -10.96
CA ARG A 18 6.42 18.61 -11.82
C ARG A 18 6.58 18.99 -13.31
N GLY A 19 7.34 20.04 -13.63
CA GLY A 19 7.62 20.47 -14.99
C GLY A 19 8.91 19.89 -15.59
N HIS A 20 9.70 19.13 -14.83
CA HIS A 20 10.98 18.62 -15.31
C HIS A 20 10.80 17.49 -16.34
N ASN A 21 11.51 17.52 -17.46
CA ASN A 21 11.34 16.57 -18.57
C ASN A 21 11.49 15.08 -18.18
N ARG A 22 12.24 14.78 -17.11
CA ARG A 22 12.55 13.40 -16.68
C ARG A 22 12.25 13.07 -15.22
N TYR A 23 12.15 14.08 -14.34
CA TYR A 23 12.14 13.89 -12.88
C TYR A 23 10.94 14.64 -12.28
N ASN A 24 9.76 14.34 -12.83
CA ASN A 24 8.48 15.01 -12.58
C ASN A 24 7.43 14.09 -11.93
N THR A 25 7.85 12.96 -11.41
CA THR A 25 6.98 11.95 -10.80
C THR A 25 6.55 12.39 -9.40
N SER A 26 6.11 11.46 -8.54
CA SER A 26 5.71 11.81 -7.17
C SER A 26 6.87 12.46 -6.41
N PRO A 27 6.63 13.57 -5.66
CA PRO A 27 7.63 14.16 -4.78
C PRO A 27 7.88 13.32 -3.52
N ALA A 28 7.04 12.31 -3.25
CA ALA A 28 7.18 11.42 -2.11
C ALA A 28 7.25 9.96 -2.55
N PHE A 29 7.92 9.15 -1.74
CA PHE A 29 8.01 7.70 -1.91
C PHE A 29 7.71 6.99 -0.59
N GLY A 30 7.01 5.86 -0.65
CA GLY A 30 6.88 4.94 0.46
C GLY A 30 5.86 3.84 0.21
N TYR A 31 5.17 3.42 1.26
CA TYR A 31 4.22 2.31 1.23
C TYR A 31 2.96 2.62 2.00
N ALA A 32 1.83 2.16 1.50
CA ALA A 32 0.54 2.27 2.18
C ALA A 32 -0.25 0.99 2.04
N GLY A 33 -1.29 0.87 2.85
CA GLY A 33 -2.17 -0.26 2.77
C GLY A 33 -3.08 -0.37 3.97
N PHE A 34 -3.50 -1.59 4.27
CA PHE A 34 -4.42 -1.85 5.36
C PHE A 34 -4.09 -3.14 6.09
N ILE A 35 -4.50 -3.19 7.34
CA ILE A 35 -4.42 -4.35 8.22
C ILE A 35 -5.84 -4.73 8.60
N VAL A 36 -6.16 -6.02 8.54
CA VAL A 36 -7.48 -6.56 8.87
C VAL A 36 -7.34 -7.90 9.59
N PRO A 37 -8.22 -8.25 10.54
CA PRO A 37 -8.30 -9.60 11.07
C PRO A 37 -8.47 -10.63 9.94
N ALA A 38 -7.71 -11.73 9.98
CA ALA A 38 -7.75 -12.75 8.93
C ALA A 38 -9.16 -13.31 8.69
N THR A 39 -9.95 -13.45 9.75
CA THR A 39 -11.35 -13.89 9.72
C THR A 39 -12.29 -12.93 8.99
N LYS A 40 -11.90 -11.66 8.83
CA LYS A 40 -12.71 -10.61 8.20
C LYS A 40 -12.22 -10.25 6.79
N ALA A 41 -11.09 -10.77 6.35
CA ALA A 41 -10.52 -10.45 5.03
C ALA A 41 -11.45 -10.84 3.88
N ARG A 42 -12.08 -12.03 3.93
CA ARG A 42 -13.05 -12.45 2.91
C ARG A 42 -14.29 -11.54 2.88
N THR A 43 -14.80 -11.17 4.05
CA THR A 43 -15.93 -10.24 4.18
C THR A 43 -15.58 -8.88 3.57
N PHE A 44 -14.44 -8.32 3.93
CA PHE A 44 -13.99 -7.03 3.39
C PHE A 44 -13.75 -7.08 1.87
N GLY A 45 -13.16 -8.17 1.35
CA GLY A 45 -13.03 -8.38 -0.09
C GLY A 45 -14.36 -8.41 -0.83
N GLY A 46 -15.40 -9.01 -0.23
CA GLY A 46 -16.77 -8.98 -0.74
C GLY A 46 -17.33 -7.56 -0.79
N ILE A 47 -17.19 -6.82 0.30
CA ILE A 47 -17.62 -5.40 0.42
C ILE A 47 -16.95 -4.54 -0.66
N PHE A 48 -15.64 -4.69 -0.83
CA PHE A 48 -14.88 -3.95 -1.83
C PHE A 48 -15.36 -4.29 -3.25
N THR A 49 -15.56 -5.58 -3.54
CA THR A 49 -16.01 -6.05 -4.86
C THR A 49 -17.42 -5.53 -5.19
N GLU A 50 -18.32 -5.55 -4.22
CA GLU A 50 -19.69 -5.00 -4.34
C GLU A 50 -19.64 -3.52 -4.70
N ARG A 51 -18.91 -2.71 -3.93
CA ARG A 51 -18.81 -1.25 -4.17
C ARG A 51 -18.09 -0.91 -5.47
N LYS A 52 -17.05 -1.67 -5.83
CA LYS A 52 -16.36 -1.51 -7.13
C LYS A 52 -17.34 -1.72 -8.28
N ARG A 53 -18.16 -2.77 -8.22
CA ARG A 53 -19.17 -3.07 -9.26
C ARG A 53 -20.28 -2.02 -9.33
N GLU A 54 -20.66 -1.45 -8.19
CA GLU A 54 -21.66 -0.38 -8.13
C GLU A 54 -21.17 0.89 -8.84
N ILE A 55 -20.00 1.41 -8.45
CA ILE A 55 -19.44 2.67 -9.00
C ILE A 55 -19.14 2.53 -10.49
N PHE A 56 -18.49 1.44 -10.87
CA PHE A 56 -17.98 1.24 -12.23
C PHE A 56 -18.89 0.34 -13.07
N SER A 57 -20.15 0.18 -12.67
CA SER A 57 -21.14 -0.67 -13.35
C SER A 57 -21.18 -0.45 -14.86
N LYS A 58 -21.23 0.82 -15.30
CA LYS A 58 -21.25 1.19 -16.72
C LYS A 58 -19.95 0.83 -17.44
N GLU A 59 -18.80 1.08 -16.81
CA GLU A 59 -17.48 0.82 -17.39
C GLU A 59 -17.18 -0.68 -17.48
N ILE A 60 -17.56 -1.43 -16.45
CA ILE A 60 -17.45 -2.88 -16.39
C ILE A 60 -18.34 -3.53 -17.45
N ALA A 61 -19.57 -3.03 -17.64
CA ALA A 61 -20.48 -3.54 -18.66
C ALA A 61 -20.02 -3.27 -20.10
N ALA A 62 -19.28 -2.16 -20.31
CA ALA A 62 -18.70 -1.82 -21.60
C ALA A 62 -17.36 -2.52 -21.87
N ALA A 63 -16.76 -3.17 -20.87
CA ALA A 63 -15.48 -3.85 -21.02
C ALA A 63 -15.63 -5.20 -21.74
N GLU A 64 -14.69 -5.51 -22.64
CA GLU A 64 -14.65 -6.80 -23.36
C GLU A 64 -14.50 -8.00 -22.41
N HIS A 65 -13.79 -7.79 -21.29
CA HIS A 65 -13.60 -8.80 -20.25
C HIS A 65 -13.92 -8.22 -18.87
N PRO A 66 -15.20 -8.22 -18.45
CA PRO A 66 -15.65 -7.63 -17.18
C PRO A 66 -14.92 -8.19 -15.95
N GLY A 67 -14.57 -9.48 -15.97
CA GLY A 67 -13.83 -10.16 -14.90
C GLY A 67 -12.37 -9.74 -14.75
N ARG A 68 -11.78 -9.10 -15.77
CA ARG A 68 -10.41 -8.57 -15.78
C ARG A 68 -10.37 -7.05 -15.68
N TRP A 69 -11.52 -6.41 -15.49
CA TRP A 69 -11.59 -4.97 -15.46
C TRP A 69 -10.91 -4.43 -14.19
N GLU A 70 -9.88 -3.63 -14.42
CA GLU A 70 -9.09 -2.96 -13.39
C GLU A 70 -8.88 -1.51 -13.79
N ARG A 71 -8.92 -0.62 -12.80
CA ARG A 71 -8.69 0.81 -12.97
C ARG A 71 -7.63 1.26 -12.00
N LYS A 72 -6.65 2.02 -12.49
CA LYS A 72 -5.53 2.47 -11.66
C LYS A 72 -6.01 3.49 -10.64
N GLY A 73 -5.55 3.36 -9.39
CA GLY A 73 -5.89 4.30 -8.31
C GLY A 73 -5.50 5.75 -8.62
N SER A 74 -4.40 5.96 -9.36
CA SER A 74 -3.95 7.27 -9.81
C SER A 74 -4.88 7.95 -10.82
N GLU A 75 -5.76 7.19 -11.47
CA GLU A 75 -6.79 7.75 -12.35
C GLU A 75 -8.02 8.21 -11.58
N ILE A 76 -8.30 7.57 -10.44
CA ILE A 76 -9.44 7.83 -9.55
C ILE A 76 -9.13 9.02 -8.63
N PHE A 77 -7.94 9.05 -8.03
CA PHE A 77 -7.51 10.10 -7.09
C PHE A 77 -6.50 11.05 -7.75
N ARG A 78 -7.02 12.10 -8.38
CA ARG A 78 -6.29 13.24 -8.96
C ARG A 78 -6.43 14.46 -8.05
N PRO A 79 -5.55 15.48 -8.16
CA PRO A 79 -5.65 16.70 -7.37
C PRO A 79 -7.05 17.36 -7.41
N ASN A 80 -7.73 17.30 -8.55
CA ASN A 80 -9.06 17.90 -8.74
C ASN A 80 -10.20 16.88 -8.54
N THR A 81 -9.93 15.66 -8.04
CA THR A 81 -10.98 14.65 -7.79
C THR A 81 -12.00 15.13 -6.78
N LEU A 82 -11.59 15.95 -5.80
CA LEU A 82 -12.50 16.58 -4.84
C LEU A 82 -13.47 17.58 -5.49
N GLU A 83 -13.07 18.19 -6.61
CA GLU A 83 -13.87 19.21 -7.31
C GLU A 83 -14.80 18.61 -8.37
N GLY A 84 -14.46 17.45 -8.94
CA GLY A 84 -15.21 16.83 -10.06
C GLY A 84 -15.78 15.42 -9.82
N TYR A 85 -15.38 14.70 -8.77
CA TYR A 85 -15.71 13.29 -8.55
C TYR A 85 -16.00 12.98 -7.07
N ASP A 86 -16.89 13.77 -6.45
CA ASP A 86 -17.35 13.64 -5.05
C ASP A 86 -17.79 12.21 -4.66
N ASN A 87 -18.45 11.52 -5.60
CA ASN A 87 -18.98 10.17 -5.42
C ASN A 87 -17.88 9.13 -5.16
N GLN A 88 -16.73 9.25 -5.83
CA GLN A 88 -15.62 8.30 -5.68
C GLN A 88 -14.95 8.46 -4.31
N VAL A 89 -14.75 9.70 -3.86
CA VAL A 89 -14.22 10.01 -2.52
C VAL A 89 -15.21 9.55 -1.45
N ARG A 90 -16.51 9.78 -1.65
CA ARG A 90 -17.56 9.32 -0.73
C ARG A 90 -17.55 7.80 -0.57
N VAL A 91 -17.47 7.05 -1.67
CA VAL A 91 -17.44 5.58 -1.60
C VAL A 91 -16.14 5.08 -0.98
N PHE A 92 -14.99 5.68 -1.29
CA PHE A 92 -13.75 5.37 -0.60
C PHE A 92 -13.86 5.59 0.91
N ASN A 93 -14.36 6.76 1.34
CA ASN A 93 -14.60 7.05 2.76
C ASN A 93 -15.56 6.03 3.39
N GLY A 94 -16.60 5.61 2.65
CA GLY A 94 -17.49 4.53 3.04
C GLY A 94 -16.74 3.20 3.24
N LEU A 95 -15.88 2.80 2.29
CA LEU A 95 -15.07 1.59 2.40
C LEU A 95 -14.14 1.64 3.62
N VAL A 96 -13.49 2.77 3.88
CA VAL A 96 -12.63 2.97 5.06
C VAL A 96 -13.45 2.88 6.34
N HIS A 97 -14.65 3.44 6.36
CA HIS A 97 -15.56 3.33 7.50
C HIS A 97 -15.94 1.87 7.76
N ARG A 98 -16.34 1.11 6.73
CA ARG A 98 -16.69 -0.31 6.83
C ARG A 98 -15.50 -1.15 7.28
N LEU A 99 -14.32 -0.91 6.72
CA LEU A 99 -13.07 -1.56 7.15
C LEU A 99 -12.86 -1.39 8.66
N ARG A 100 -12.97 -0.16 9.16
CA ARG A 100 -12.71 0.16 10.58
C ARG A 100 -13.80 -0.33 11.52
N ARG A 101 -15.08 -0.15 11.15
CA ARG A 101 -16.23 -0.42 12.02
C ARG A 101 -16.73 -1.86 11.94
N GLU A 102 -16.84 -2.41 10.73
CA GLU A 102 -17.42 -3.74 10.51
C GLU A 102 -16.35 -4.84 10.54
N CYS A 103 -15.15 -4.54 10.03
CA CYS A 103 -14.07 -5.53 9.90
C CYS A 103 -12.99 -5.40 10.98
N GLY A 104 -13.00 -4.34 11.80
CA GLY A 104 -11.97 -4.09 12.81
C GLY A 104 -10.57 -3.84 12.21
N GLY A 105 -10.52 -3.43 10.94
CA GLY A 105 -9.27 -3.14 10.24
C GLY A 105 -8.79 -1.71 10.43
N ARG A 106 -7.58 -1.42 9.94
CA ARG A 106 -6.97 -0.10 10.00
C ARG A 106 -6.17 0.18 8.74
N LEU A 107 -6.24 1.42 8.25
CA LEU A 107 -5.32 1.90 7.22
C LEU A 107 -3.98 2.29 7.86
N PHE A 108 -2.90 2.11 7.12
CA PHE A 108 -1.60 2.67 7.46
C PHE A 108 -0.94 3.25 6.21
N TYR A 109 -0.04 4.19 6.42
CA TYR A 109 0.82 4.70 5.36
C TYR A 109 2.15 5.15 5.96
N TYR A 110 3.16 5.13 5.12
CA TYR A 110 4.45 5.75 5.33
C TYR A 110 4.91 6.31 3.99
N ALA A 111 5.24 7.59 3.95
CA ALA A 111 5.87 8.20 2.80
C ALA A 111 6.81 9.30 3.27
N ASN A 112 7.98 9.37 2.66
CA ASN A 112 8.91 10.46 2.86
C ASN A 112 8.98 11.31 1.60
N GLU A 113 9.12 12.62 1.81
CA GLU A 113 9.49 13.53 0.74
C GLU A 113 10.88 13.16 0.20
N LYS A 114 11.00 13.18 -1.14
CA LYS A 114 12.26 12.94 -1.84
C LYS A 114 13.10 14.22 -1.80
N PRO A 115 14.42 14.11 -1.61
CA PRO A 115 15.31 15.24 -1.82
C PRO A 115 15.14 15.82 -3.22
N LEU A 116 15.10 17.17 -3.29
CA LEU A 116 14.99 17.89 -4.55
C LEU A 116 16.31 17.82 -5.32
N GLY A 117 16.25 17.34 -6.56
CA GLY A 117 17.42 17.31 -7.45
C GLY A 117 17.49 16.04 -8.29
N THR A 118 18.46 16.03 -9.21
CA THR A 118 18.80 14.86 -10.04
C THR A 118 19.48 13.76 -9.19
N PRO A 119 19.51 12.50 -9.67
CA PRO A 119 20.18 11.41 -8.94
C PRO A 119 21.62 11.71 -8.51
N LYS A 120 22.37 12.46 -9.33
CA LYS A 120 23.75 12.87 -9.00
C LYS A 120 23.82 13.91 -7.89
N GLN A 121 22.87 14.84 -7.84
CA GLN A 121 22.83 15.89 -6.82
C GLN A 121 22.39 15.35 -5.46
N THR A 122 21.47 14.39 -5.46
CA THR A 122 20.91 13.82 -4.23
C THR A 122 21.61 12.55 -3.77
N GLN A 123 22.65 12.09 -4.50
CA GLN A 123 23.31 10.80 -4.30
C GLN A 123 22.30 9.65 -4.15
N LEU A 124 21.37 9.57 -5.10
CA LEU A 124 20.22 8.66 -4.99
C LEU A 124 20.66 7.18 -4.98
N ASP A 125 20.42 6.52 -3.85
CA ASP A 125 20.35 5.06 -3.76
C ASP A 125 18.87 4.63 -3.65
N THR A 126 18.36 4.02 -4.73
CA THR A 126 16.96 3.54 -4.78
C THR A 126 16.74 2.34 -3.87
N ASN A 127 17.73 1.44 -3.75
CA ASN A 127 17.63 0.24 -2.92
C ASN A 127 17.60 0.62 -1.43
N GLU A 128 18.44 1.58 -1.03
CA GLU A 128 18.43 2.09 0.35
C GLU A 128 17.10 2.78 0.67
N ARG A 129 16.59 3.60 -0.26
CA ARG A 129 15.29 4.26 -0.11
C ARG A 129 14.15 3.24 0.03
N GLU A 130 14.08 2.24 -0.84
CA GLU A 130 13.11 1.15 -0.78
C GLU A 130 13.20 0.39 0.54
N THR A 131 14.42 -0.01 0.93
CA THR A 131 14.66 -0.77 2.17
C THR A 131 14.27 0.04 3.41
N SER A 132 14.63 1.32 3.45
CA SER A 132 14.32 2.21 4.57
C SER A 132 12.81 2.43 4.70
N ALA A 133 12.13 2.71 3.58
CA ALA A 133 10.68 2.89 3.58
C ALA A 133 9.92 1.60 3.93
N MET A 134 10.37 0.45 3.43
CA MET A 134 9.79 -0.86 3.76
C MET A 134 9.96 -1.15 5.25
N ARG A 135 11.16 -0.91 5.81
CA ARG A 135 11.42 -1.07 7.24
C ARG A 135 10.46 -0.22 8.07
N GLU A 136 10.23 1.02 7.67
CA GLU A 136 9.32 1.93 8.36
C GLU A 136 7.85 1.48 8.27
N ALA A 137 7.42 0.95 7.13
CA ALA A 137 6.10 0.35 6.97
C ALA A 137 5.94 -0.89 7.85
N LEU A 138 6.91 -1.81 7.82
CA LEU A 138 6.92 -3.03 8.63
C LEU A 138 6.95 -2.73 10.13
N ASN A 139 7.75 -1.77 10.59
CA ASN A 139 7.79 -1.35 11.99
C ASN A 139 6.42 -0.84 12.48
N ARG A 140 5.66 -0.12 11.63
CA ARG A 140 4.30 0.34 11.96
C ARG A 140 3.32 -0.82 12.05
N ILE A 141 3.39 -1.77 11.11
CA ILE A 141 2.56 -2.98 11.11
C ILE A 141 2.86 -3.82 12.35
N ALA A 142 4.14 -4.07 12.64
CA ALA A 142 4.55 -4.86 13.79
C ALA A 142 4.13 -4.23 15.11
N ARG A 143 4.33 -2.92 15.29
CA ARG A 143 3.85 -2.19 16.48
C ARG A 143 2.34 -2.30 16.65
N HIS A 144 1.58 -2.30 15.56
CA HIS A 144 0.13 -2.48 15.60
C HIS A 144 -0.28 -3.90 15.99
N ALA A 145 0.45 -4.91 15.50
CA ALA A 145 0.24 -6.31 15.85
C ALA A 145 0.60 -6.60 17.31
N ASP A 146 1.74 -6.08 17.77
CA ASP A 146 2.24 -6.19 19.15
C ASP A 146 1.26 -5.58 20.16
N ALA A 147 0.72 -4.39 19.86
CA ALA A 147 -0.31 -3.75 20.68
C ALA A 147 -1.63 -4.55 20.76
N GLN A 148 -1.82 -5.56 19.91
CA GLN A 148 -2.98 -6.46 19.91
C GLN A 148 -2.63 -7.88 20.32
N ASP A 149 -1.40 -8.15 20.75
CA ASP A 149 -0.88 -9.48 21.04
C ASP A 149 -1.19 -10.48 19.89
N ALA A 150 -0.97 -10.04 18.66
CA ALA A 150 -1.41 -10.74 17.46
C ALA A 150 -0.28 -10.96 16.46
N ASN A 151 -0.15 -12.19 15.96
CA ASN A 151 0.66 -12.49 14.79
C ASN A 151 0.09 -11.80 13.54
N VAL A 152 0.97 -11.33 12.65
CA VAL A 152 0.61 -10.70 11.37
C VAL A 152 1.28 -11.41 10.21
N LEU A 153 0.50 -11.71 9.16
CA LEU A 153 1.02 -12.11 7.86
C LEU A 153 0.95 -10.90 6.93
N VAL A 154 2.09 -10.57 6.32
CA VAL A 154 2.23 -9.43 5.42
C VAL A 154 2.20 -9.92 3.97
N MET A 155 1.33 -9.33 3.17
CA MET A 155 1.19 -9.54 1.73
C MET A 155 1.62 -8.26 1.02
N ILE A 156 2.44 -8.40 -0.01
CA ILE A 156 3.02 -7.28 -0.75
C ILE A 156 2.88 -7.59 -2.23
N ASP A 157 2.37 -6.64 -3.00
CA ASP A 157 2.31 -6.77 -4.45
C ASP A 157 3.69 -6.48 -5.05
N GLN A 158 4.23 -7.44 -5.79
CA GLN A 158 5.41 -7.28 -6.64
C GLN A 158 6.67 -6.62 -6.00
N ILE A 159 7.24 -7.20 -4.94
CA ILE A 159 8.58 -6.82 -4.45
C ILE A 159 9.55 -8.01 -4.49
N ASN A 160 10.79 -7.72 -4.88
CA ASN A 160 11.92 -8.64 -4.79
C ASN A 160 12.06 -9.17 -3.35
N GLU A 161 11.78 -10.46 -3.13
CA GLU A 161 11.77 -11.11 -1.81
C GLU A 161 13.00 -10.77 -0.94
N LYS A 162 14.17 -10.56 -1.60
CA LYS A 162 15.41 -10.18 -0.94
C LYS A 162 15.33 -8.85 -0.20
N LEU A 163 14.63 -7.84 -0.75
CA LEU A 163 14.46 -6.53 -0.12
C LEU A 163 13.57 -6.63 1.11
N VAL A 164 12.47 -7.38 1.02
CA VAL A 164 11.55 -7.62 2.14
C VAL A 164 12.26 -8.36 3.26
N LEU A 165 13.02 -9.41 2.95
CA LEU A 165 13.78 -10.17 3.92
C LEU A 165 14.85 -9.29 4.60
N ASN A 166 15.56 -8.47 3.83
CA ASN A 166 16.58 -7.57 4.34
C ASN A 166 16.01 -6.44 5.20
N ALA A 167 14.83 -5.92 4.85
CA ALA A 167 14.12 -4.91 5.65
C ALA A 167 13.59 -5.54 6.94
N SER A 168 12.98 -6.73 6.87
CA SER A 168 12.48 -7.48 8.02
C SER A 168 13.58 -7.81 9.03
N ARG A 169 14.77 -8.26 8.58
CA ARG A 169 15.94 -8.51 9.45
C ARG A 169 16.46 -7.26 10.15
N ARG A 170 16.23 -6.08 9.55
CA ARG A 170 16.65 -4.77 10.07
C ARG A 170 15.53 -4.03 10.80
N CYS A 171 14.35 -4.64 10.93
CA CYS A 171 13.27 -4.09 11.75
C CYS A 171 13.62 -4.19 13.23
N THR A 172 13.18 -3.21 14.00
CA THR A 172 13.35 -3.21 15.47
C THR A 172 12.37 -4.17 16.12
N ALA A 173 11.26 -4.47 15.45
CA ALA A 173 10.30 -5.49 15.86
C ALA A 173 10.70 -6.86 15.32
N THR A 174 10.64 -7.88 16.17
CA THR A 174 10.98 -9.27 15.84
C THR A 174 9.91 -9.87 14.91
N PHE A 175 10.15 -9.85 13.61
CA PHE A 175 9.36 -10.66 12.67
C PHE A 175 9.85 -12.11 12.76
N SER A 176 9.03 -13.00 13.31
CA SER A 176 9.30 -14.44 13.27
C SER A 176 9.08 -14.97 11.85
N GLY A 177 10.07 -14.80 10.98
CA GLY A 177 10.20 -15.65 9.79
C GLY A 177 10.33 -17.10 10.23
N ALA A 178 9.63 -18.02 9.55
CA ALA A 178 9.67 -19.46 9.83
C ALA A 178 11.11 -19.89 10.18
N ARG A 179 11.30 -20.37 11.41
CA ARG A 179 12.58 -20.98 11.80
C ARG A 179 12.79 -22.14 10.82
N PRO A 180 14.01 -22.34 10.27
CA PRO A 180 14.29 -23.56 9.55
C PRO A 180 14.09 -24.71 10.54
N THR A 181 13.04 -25.50 10.31
CA THR A 181 12.83 -26.75 11.04
C THR A 181 13.98 -27.66 10.65
N THR A 182 15.04 -27.67 11.47
CA THR A 182 16.00 -28.76 11.46
C THR A 182 15.24 -30.02 11.82
N LEU A 183 14.87 -30.79 10.79
CA LEU A 183 14.55 -32.21 10.93
C LEU A 183 15.74 -32.87 11.64
N ARG A 184 15.49 -33.34 12.86
CA ARG A 184 16.24 -34.44 13.46
C ARG A 184 15.50 -35.73 13.16
#